data_AF-A0A4S3JK91-F1
#
_entry.id   AF-A0A4S3JK91-F1
#
_cell.length_a   1.000
_cell.length_b   1.000
_cell.length_c   1.000
_cell.angle_alpha   90.00
_cell.angle_beta   90.00
_cell.angle_gamma   90.00
#
_symmetry.space_group_name_H-M   'P 1'
#
loop_
_entity.id
_entity.type
_entity.pdbx_description
1 polymer ?
#
loop_
_entity_poly.entity_id
_entity_poly.type
_entity_poly.pdbx_seq_one_letter_code
_entity_poly.pdbx_strand_id
1 'polypeptide(L)'
;MPGGPERSSGGEEESLRSAMAAFSARWLPLALGKLDAIRRCPSIVHALWRHARRDMLRVINRPSYRSMLALFLFALTPIPAGISEEEELDGISGQACIHAALQQIQTLRARQRSLQFNGTKVSEPIKSNVIPAIPEAVATTDFITAENIAYWAALTFDTSASLTLNCRPLLSSGLFGFESELPWRLVRAGAAKFQKQMQEWNTNAASEITDERASQIVASGSAWKLLAWKLTAVFKEALRDGHDESEINKAFRLVVEFIQEFNDIYRGPLEACQRRMPFLGEQIRFRWYSLMLHYHLSILLLVNSIEVTGRLDLLAEVAEASTDAQNVVVNALIFGLHNTVTLSIQPPSVPSGCVCTPGTSASVPIIALDPYPHHIVAVVQLVQKAVDRDLALGKITGSAHKNLQSVLVRALDHLPQSSKSVKAAKGMFLAKDLPSGVGQLPDLYSGLDAQWQR
;
A
#
# COMPACT_ATOMS: atom_id res chain seq x y z
N MET A 1 23.02 44.30 -13.86
CA MET A 1 22.33 43.68 -12.72
C MET A 1 21.17 42.83 -13.24
N PRO A 2 21.38 41.55 -13.60
CA PRO A 2 20.29 40.67 -14.00
C PRO A 2 19.71 39.97 -12.77
N GLY A 3 18.41 40.09 -12.56
CA GLY A 3 17.66 39.42 -11.49
C GLY A 3 17.56 37.91 -11.73
N GLY A 4 17.79 37.14 -10.67
CA GLY A 4 17.61 35.69 -10.66
C GLY A 4 16.14 35.27 -10.61
N PRO A 5 15.80 34.03 -11.00
CA PRO A 5 14.44 33.55 -11.06
C PRO A 5 14.01 33.00 -9.68
N GLU A 6 13.73 33.87 -8.71
CA GLU A 6 12.98 33.50 -7.51
C GLU A 6 11.50 33.80 -7.73
N ARG A 7 10.71 32.87 -8.32
CA ARG A 7 9.23 33.00 -8.35
C ARG A 7 8.39 31.77 -8.69
N SER A 8 8.86 30.52 -8.57
CA SER A 8 8.04 29.33 -8.89
C SER A 8 7.71 28.36 -7.74
N SER A 9 8.29 28.52 -6.54
CA SER A 9 8.16 27.53 -5.45
C SER A 9 6.80 27.54 -4.73
N GLY A 10 6.11 28.69 -4.68
CA GLY A 10 4.87 28.83 -3.90
C GLY A 10 3.73 27.92 -4.34
N GLY A 11 3.58 27.69 -5.66
CA GLY A 11 2.49 26.87 -6.20
C GLY A 11 2.67 25.36 -6.03
N GLU A 12 3.92 24.88 -5.93
CA GLU A 12 4.19 23.45 -5.69
C GLU A 12 3.94 23.07 -4.23
N GLU A 13 4.32 23.94 -3.31
CA GLU A 13 4.09 23.73 -1.89
C GLU A 13 2.60 23.78 -1.54
N GLU A 14 1.85 24.70 -2.15
CA GLU A 14 0.39 24.75 -2.02
C GLU A 14 -0.28 23.48 -2.56
N SER A 15 0.12 23.01 -3.76
CA SER A 15 -0.42 21.78 -4.34
C SER A 15 -0.14 20.55 -3.47
N LEU A 16 1.07 20.47 -2.89
CA LEU A 16 1.43 19.41 -1.95
C LEU A 16 0.59 19.46 -0.68
N ARG A 17 0.39 20.65 -0.08
CA ARG A 17 -0.47 20.82 1.10
C ARG A 17 -1.92 20.41 0.80
N SER A 18 -2.45 20.77 -0.37
CA SER A 18 -3.79 20.35 -0.79
C SER A 18 -3.89 18.83 -0.95
N ALA A 19 -2.88 18.17 -1.54
CA ALA A 19 -2.84 16.71 -1.63
C ALA A 19 -2.72 16.04 -0.26
N MET A 20 -1.89 16.56 0.64
CA MET A 20 -1.78 16.10 2.03
C MET A 20 -3.12 16.22 2.76
N ALA A 21 -3.81 17.36 2.62
CA ALA A 21 -5.10 17.60 3.25
C ALA A 21 -6.16 16.62 2.73
N ALA A 22 -6.26 16.44 1.40
CA ALA A 22 -7.17 15.47 0.79
C ALA A 22 -6.87 14.04 1.23
N PHE A 23 -5.59 13.64 1.22
CA PHE A 23 -5.16 12.32 1.68
C PHE A 23 -5.51 12.09 3.15
N SER A 24 -5.24 13.08 4.01
CA SER A 24 -5.45 12.99 5.46
C SER A 24 -6.92 13.09 5.87
N ALA A 25 -7.78 13.63 5.00
CA ALA A 25 -9.21 13.82 5.26
C ALA A 25 -9.93 12.52 5.65
N ARG A 26 -9.39 11.37 5.27
CA ARG A 26 -9.90 10.03 5.61
C ARG A 26 -9.92 9.75 7.12
N TRP A 27 -9.06 10.41 7.90
CA TRP A 27 -8.98 10.25 9.35
C TRP A 27 -9.71 11.37 10.12
N LEU A 28 -10.32 12.35 9.45
CA LEU A 28 -11.14 13.38 10.10
C LEU A 28 -12.24 12.80 11.01
N PRO A 29 -12.95 11.71 10.65
CA PRO A 29 -13.93 11.10 11.54
C PRO A 29 -13.34 10.56 12.85
N LEU A 30 -12.04 10.26 12.89
CA LEU A 30 -11.37 9.81 14.11
C LEU A 30 -11.00 10.99 15.02
N ALA A 31 -10.76 12.16 14.42
CA ALA A 31 -10.42 13.39 15.13
C ALA A 31 -11.66 14.18 15.62
N LEU A 32 -12.83 13.93 15.01
CA LEU A 32 -14.10 14.61 15.32
C LEU A 32 -15.01 13.68 16.14
N GLY A 33 -15.81 14.24 17.05
CA GLY A 33 -16.84 13.47 17.75
C GLY A 33 -17.85 12.83 16.79
N LYS A 34 -18.41 11.66 17.14
CA LYS A 34 -19.25 10.82 16.25
C LYS A 34 -20.35 11.59 15.49
N LEU A 35 -21.05 12.50 16.15
CA LEU A 35 -22.14 13.30 15.56
C LEU A 35 -21.63 14.34 14.55
N ASP A 36 -20.53 15.02 14.85
CA ASP A 36 -19.92 16.00 13.95
C ASP A 36 -19.27 15.33 12.74
N ALA A 37 -18.67 14.16 12.96
CA ALA A 37 -18.07 13.34 11.91
C ALA A 37 -19.10 12.93 10.85
N ILE A 38 -20.29 12.49 11.25
CA ILE A 38 -21.35 12.06 10.31
C ILE A 38 -21.87 13.23 9.47
N ARG A 39 -22.04 14.42 10.06
CA ARG A 39 -22.68 15.57 9.39
C ARG A 39 -21.71 16.37 8.52
N ARG A 40 -20.46 16.57 8.95
CA ARG A 40 -19.53 17.52 8.31
C ARG A 40 -18.42 16.87 7.48
N CYS A 41 -17.98 15.66 7.83
CA CYS A 41 -16.86 15.04 7.12
C CYS A 41 -17.13 14.79 5.63
N PRO A 42 -18.31 14.31 5.19
CA PRO A 42 -18.54 14.01 3.77
C PRO A 42 -18.31 15.22 2.86
N SER A 43 -18.90 16.38 3.20
CA SER A 43 -18.73 17.61 2.41
C SER A 43 -17.29 18.12 2.41
N ILE A 44 -16.58 18.02 3.55
CA ILE A 44 -15.17 18.41 3.66
C ILE A 44 -14.29 17.50 2.81
N VAL A 45 -14.48 16.18 2.90
CA VAL A 45 -13.73 15.20 2.10
C VAL A 45 -13.94 15.44 0.61
N HIS A 46 -15.18 15.70 0.17
CA HIS A 46 -15.48 16.01 -1.23
C HIS A 46 -14.78 17.29 -1.68
N ALA A 47 -14.87 18.35 -0.89
CA ALA A 47 -14.26 19.65 -1.21
C ALA A 47 -12.72 19.54 -1.31
N LEU A 48 -12.08 18.87 -0.36
CA LEU A 48 -10.63 18.66 -0.35
C LEU A 48 -10.17 17.80 -1.53
N TRP A 49 -10.88 16.70 -1.83
CA TRP A 49 -10.56 15.84 -2.96
C TRP A 49 -10.67 16.58 -4.29
N ARG A 50 -11.78 17.29 -4.53
CA ARG A 50 -11.97 18.10 -5.74
C ARG A 50 -10.93 19.21 -5.86
N HIS A 51 -10.60 19.86 -4.74
CA HIS A 51 -9.60 20.91 -4.74
C HIS A 51 -8.23 20.38 -5.15
N ALA A 52 -7.74 19.31 -4.51
CA ALA A 52 -6.47 18.69 -4.86
C ALA A 52 -6.44 18.19 -6.31
N ARG A 53 -7.54 17.57 -6.78
CA ARG A 53 -7.64 17.03 -8.15
C ARG A 53 -7.46 18.09 -9.22
N ARG A 54 -8.01 19.30 -9.03
CA ARG A 54 -7.88 20.42 -9.99
C ARG A 54 -6.43 20.82 -10.24
N ASP A 55 -5.56 20.64 -9.24
CA ASP A 55 -4.16 21.03 -9.36
C ASP A 55 -3.28 19.95 -10.00
N MET A 56 -3.72 18.69 -10.04
CA MET A 56 -2.88 17.56 -10.48
C MET A 56 -2.36 17.72 -11.91
N LEU A 57 -3.13 18.30 -12.83
CA LEU A 57 -2.65 18.55 -14.20
C LEU A 57 -1.46 19.51 -14.22
N ARG A 58 -1.50 20.54 -13.35
CA ARG A 58 -0.41 21.50 -13.20
C ARG A 58 0.80 20.83 -12.55
N VAL A 59 0.59 19.96 -11.57
CA VAL A 59 1.63 19.23 -10.84
C VAL A 59 2.40 18.26 -11.76
N ILE A 60 1.70 17.54 -12.65
CA ILE A 60 2.35 16.67 -13.64
C ILE A 60 3.36 17.44 -14.50
N ASN A 61 3.00 18.66 -14.90
CA ASN A 61 3.81 19.51 -15.77
C ASN A 61 4.96 20.22 -15.02
N ARG A 62 5.14 20.01 -13.72
CA ARG A 62 6.20 20.64 -12.89
C ARG A 62 7.01 19.58 -12.13
N PRO A 63 7.94 18.86 -12.79
CA PRO A 63 8.71 17.80 -12.14
C PRO A 63 9.55 18.32 -10.97
N SER A 64 9.21 17.88 -9.75
CA SER A 64 9.98 18.12 -8.52
C SER A 64 9.66 17.01 -7.50
N TYR A 65 10.50 16.82 -6.48
CA TYR A 65 10.20 15.85 -5.42
C TYR A 65 8.88 16.15 -4.69
N ARG A 66 8.51 17.43 -4.58
CA ARG A 66 7.23 17.86 -4.00
C ARG A 66 6.05 17.48 -4.92
N SER A 67 6.18 17.73 -6.21
CA SER A 67 5.17 17.35 -7.21
C SER A 67 4.96 15.84 -7.25
N MET A 68 6.04 15.07 -7.26
CA MET A 68 6.01 13.60 -7.18
C MET A 68 5.28 13.13 -5.92
N LEU A 69 5.60 13.69 -4.75
CA LEU A 69 4.93 13.35 -3.50
C LEU A 69 3.44 13.73 -3.53
N ALA A 70 3.08 14.90 -4.06
CA ALA A 70 1.70 15.34 -4.18
C ALA A 70 0.89 14.38 -5.07
N LEU A 71 1.46 13.92 -6.18
CA LEU A 71 0.85 12.94 -7.09
C LEU A 71 0.63 11.58 -6.40
N PHE A 72 1.63 11.06 -5.68
CA PHE A 72 1.46 9.80 -4.93
C PHE A 72 0.41 9.91 -3.83
N LEU A 73 0.40 10.99 -3.05
CA LEU A 73 -0.60 11.21 -2.01
C LEU A 73 -2.01 11.33 -2.58
N PHE A 74 -2.18 12.09 -3.67
CA PHE A 74 -3.46 12.18 -4.33
C PHE A 74 -3.91 10.84 -4.89
N ALA A 75 -3.01 10.07 -5.52
CA ALA A 75 -3.33 8.74 -6.04
C ALA A 75 -3.79 7.76 -4.95
N LEU A 76 -3.24 7.86 -3.74
CA LEU A 76 -3.68 7.06 -2.59
C LEU A 76 -4.96 7.58 -1.94
N THR A 77 -5.45 8.77 -2.31
CA THR A 77 -6.65 9.36 -1.71
C THR A 77 -7.89 8.61 -2.22
N PRO A 78 -8.69 8.00 -1.32
CA PRO A 78 -9.90 7.30 -1.74
C PRO A 78 -10.84 8.25 -2.47
N ILE A 79 -11.40 7.78 -3.57
CA ILE A 79 -12.45 8.50 -4.29
C ILE A 79 -13.66 8.59 -3.35
N PRO A 80 -14.19 9.80 -3.08
CA PRO A 80 -15.35 9.95 -2.22
C PRO A 80 -16.59 9.27 -2.82
N ALA A 81 -17.43 8.69 -1.97
CA ALA A 81 -18.68 8.08 -2.38
C ALA A 81 -19.68 9.14 -2.84
N GLY A 82 -20.36 8.88 -3.96
CA GLY A 82 -21.30 9.83 -4.57
C GLY A 82 -20.66 10.72 -5.64
N ILE A 83 -19.37 10.56 -5.93
CA ILE A 83 -18.79 11.03 -7.19
C ILE A 83 -19.30 10.13 -8.32
N SER A 84 -19.89 10.73 -9.34
CA SER A 84 -20.39 10.05 -10.55
C SER A 84 -19.24 9.56 -11.43
N GLU A 85 -19.47 8.53 -12.23
CA GLU A 85 -18.47 8.04 -13.19
C GLU A 85 -18.05 9.12 -14.21
N GLU A 86 -18.99 9.95 -14.67
CA GLU A 86 -18.70 11.10 -15.55
C GLU A 86 -17.73 12.08 -14.89
N GLU A 87 -18.00 12.52 -13.64
CA GLU A 87 -17.06 13.37 -12.88
C GLU A 87 -15.68 12.69 -12.72
N GLU A 88 -15.61 11.36 -12.54
CA GLU A 88 -14.34 10.62 -12.47
C GLU A 88 -13.58 10.60 -13.80
N LEU A 89 -14.29 10.52 -14.93
CA LEU A 89 -13.71 10.54 -16.28
C LEU A 89 -13.23 11.93 -16.70
N ASP A 90 -13.89 13.00 -16.27
CA ASP A 90 -13.60 14.39 -16.65
C ASP A 90 -12.27 14.96 -16.13
N GLY A 91 -11.49 14.19 -15.38
CA GLY A 91 -10.26 14.66 -14.77
C GLY A 91 -9.22 13.57 -14.58
N ILE A 92 -8.13 13.92 -13.90
CA ILE A 92 -6.99 13.01 -13.77
C ILE A 92 -7.32 11.88 -12.79
N SER A 93 -7.09 10.64 -13.24
CA SER A 93 -7.22 9.44 -12.41
C SER A 93 -6.02 9.27 -11.48
N GLY A 94 -6.21 8.57 -10.36
CA GLY A 94 -5.11 8.24 -9.45
C GLY A 94 -3.99 7.45 -10.14
N GLN A 95 -4.33 6.58 -11.10
CA GLN A 95 -3.32 5.83 -11.87
C GLN A 95 -2.47 6.73 -12.76
N ALA A 96 -3.09 7.69 -13.44
CA ALA A 96 -2.34 8.68 -14.22
C ALA A 96 -1.38 9.49 -13.31
N CYS A 97 -1.80 9.81 -12.09
CA CYS A 97 -0.92 10.44 -11.10
C CYS A 97 0.25 9.55 -10.70
N ILE A 98 0.04 8.24 -10.46
CA ILE A 98 1.14 7.29 -10.16
C ILE A 98 2.13 7.27 -11.32
N HIS A 99 1.66 7.08 -12.55
CA HIS A 99 2.53 7.01 -13.73
C HIS A 99 3.37 8.29 -13.90
N ALA A 100 2.73 9.45 -13.77
CA ALA A 100 3.43 10.73 -13.83
C ALA A 100 4.46 10.88 -12.69
N ALA A 101 4.13 10.46 -11.46
CA ALA A 101 5.06 10.50 -10.33
C ALA A 101 6.28 9.59 -10.57
N LEU A 102 6.06 8.38 -11.09
CA LEU A 102 7.12 7.43 -11.44
C LEU A 102 8.05 7.98 -12.54
N GLN A 103 7.48 8.63 -13.55
CA GLN A 103 8.26 9.32 -14.58
C GLN A 103 9.05 10.50 -13.99
N GLN A 104 8.46 11.27 -13.07
CA GLN A 104 9.13 12.39 -12.42
C GLN A 104 10.35 11.92 -11.61
N ILE A 105 10.24 10.86 -10.80
CA ILE A 105 11.39 10.35 -10.03
C ILE A 105 12.50 9.82 -10.93
N GLN A 106 12.17 9.10 -12.01
CA GLN A 106 13.16 8.64 -12.99
C GLN A 106 13.89 9.84 -13.60
N THR A 107 13.14 10.85 -14.02
CA THR A 107 13.68 12.08 -14.62
C THR A 107 14.59 12.82 -13.64
N LEU A 108 14.14 13.02 -12.38
CA LEU A 108 14.88 13.74 -11.35
C LEU A 108 16.22 13.07 -11.02
N ARG A 109 16.24 11.74 -10.93
CA ARG A 109 17.47 10.97 -10.68
C ARG A 109 18.39 10.94 -11.91
N ALA A 110 17.84 10.86 -13.12
CA ALA A 110 18.62 10.90 -14.35
C ALA A 110 19.23 12.29 -14.60
N ARG A 111 18.56 13.40 -14.25
CA ARG A 111 19.07 14.78 -14.39
C ARG A 111 20.37 15.01 -13.62
N GLN A 112 20.63 14.25 -12.56
CA GLN A 112 21.89 14.33 -11.82
C GLN A 112 23.06 13.67 -12.56
N ARG A 113 22.79 12.81 -13.55
CA ARG A 113 23.78 11.90 -14.15
C ARG A 113 23.94 12.08 -15.65
N SER A 114 22.97 12.66 -16.36
CA SER A 114 23.00 12.77 -17.82
C SER A 114 22.32 14.03 -18.35
N LEU A 115 22.79 14.48 -19.51
CA LEU A 115 22.10 15.45 -20.37
C LEU A 115 20.72 14.90 -20.74
N GLN A 116 19.68 15.70 -20.56
CA GLN A 116 18.32 15.33 -20.95
C GLN A 116 17.80 16.25 -22.05
N PHE A 117 17.20 15.64 -23.06
CA PHE A 117 16.52 16.34 -24.14
C PHE A 117 15.03 16.11 -24.00
N ASN A 118 14.24 17.18 -24.06
CA ASN A 118 12.84 17.10 -24.43
C ASN A 118 12.64 17.94 -25.70
N GLY A 119 11.53 17.75 -26.42
CA GLY A 119 11.25 18.41 -27.70
C GLY A 119 11.25 19.95 -27.67
N THR A 120 11.48 20.58 -26.51
CA THR A 120 11.54 22.03 -26.33
C THR A 120 12.79 22.54 -25.59
N LYS A 121 13.56 21.67 -24.90
CA LYS A 121 14.64 22.08 -23.98
C LYS A 121 15.72 21.00 -23.84
N VAL A 122 16.96 21.45 -23.68
CA VAL A 122 18.10 20.64 -23.22
C VAL A 122 18.39 21.00 -21.77
N SER A 123 18.40 20.00 -20.88
CA SER A 123 18.79 20.16 -19.47
C SER A 123 20.19 19.59 -19.29
N GLU A 124 21.14 20.45 -18.90
CA GLU A 124 22.49 20.00 -18.52
C GLU A 124 22.46 19.27 -17.17
N PRO A 125 23.34 18.26 -16.98
CA PRO A 125 23.54 17.67 -15.67
C PRO A 125 23.97 18.74 -14.68
N ILE A 126 23.49 18.64 -13.44
CA ILE A 126 23.85 19.59 -12.38
C ILE A 126 25.36 19.47 -12.13
N LYS A 127 26.13 20.46 -12.59
CA LYS A 127 27.57 20.56 -12.32
C LYS A 127 27.75 20.85 -10.84
N SER A 128 28.49 20.00 -10.13
CA SER A 128 28.75 20.08 -8.68
C SER A 128 29.40 21.39 -8.20
N ASN A 129 29.82 22.27 -9.10
CA ASN A 129 30.70 23.40 -8.79
C ASN A 129 29.97 24.73 -8.54
N VAL A 130 28.64 24.73 -8.37
CA VAL A 130 27.88 25.93 -8.00
C VAL A 130 26.92 25.61 -6.84
N ILE A 131 27.48 25.23 -5.69
CA ILE A 131 26.78 25.28 -4.41
C ILE A 131 27.60 26.24 -3.54
N PRO A 132 27.05 27.39 -3.10
CA PRO A 132 27.73 28.25 -2.15
C PRO A 132 27.93 27.48 -0.83
N ALA A 133 29.11 27.61 -0.23
CA ALA A 133 29.56 26.90 0.98
C ALA A 133 28.48 26.84 2.09
N ILE A 134 27.76 25.72 2.13
CA ILE A 134 27.01 25.21 3.29
C ILE A 134 27.82 23.97 3.72
N PRO A 135 27.96 23.59 5.00
CA PRO A 135 28.72 22.39 5.41
C PRO A 135 28.30 21.14 4.60
N GLU A 136 29.08 20.85 3.55
CA GLU A 136 28.65 20.14 2.34
C GLU A 136 28.39 18.66 2.59
N ALA A 137 29.08 18.03 3.56
CA ALA A 137 28.99 16.60 3.79
C ALA A 137 27.68 16.15 4.46
N VAL A 138 27.09 16.99 5.33
CA VAL A 138 25.87 16.65 6.08
C VAL A 138 24.64 16.87 5.20
N ALA A 139 24.56 18.01 4.51
CA ALA A 139 23.46 18.33 3.60
C ALA A 139 23.39 17.38 2.39
N THR A 140 24.53 16.91 1.89
CA THR A 140 24.57 15.91 0.80
C THR A 140 24.15 14.51 1.28
N THR A 141 24.53 14.11 2.50
CA THR A 141 24.11 12.82 3.08
C THR A 141 22.61 12.79 3.35
N ASP A 142 22.04 13.88 3.88
CA ASP A 142 20.60 14.01 4.13
C ASP A 142 19.80 14.00 2.82
N PHE A 143 20.29 14.70 1.79
CA PHE A 143 19.67 14.69 0.47
C PHE A 143 19.69 13.32 -0.19
N ILE A 144 20.84 12.63 -0.20
CA ILE A 144 20.97 11.26 -0.75
C ILE A 144 20.04 10.30 -0.01
N THR A 145 19.96 10.43 1.31
CA THR A 145 19.06 9.62 2.13
C THR A 145 17.60 9.88 1.76
N ALA A 146 17.19 11.15 1.66
CA ALA A 146 15.83 11.53 1.25
C ALA A 146 15.49 11.05 -0.17
N GLU A 147 16.42 11.17 -1.13
CA GLU A 147 16.24 10.67 -2.49
C GLU A 147 16.10 9.14 -2.52
N ASN A 148 16.91 8.42 -1.74
CA ASN A 148 16.80 6.97 -1.64
C ASN A 148 15.45 6.56 -1.02
N ILE A 149 14.97 7.26 0.01
CA ILE A 149 13.64 7.05 0.58
C ILE A 149 12.56 7.29 -0.48
N ALA A 150 12.65 8.39 -1.23
CA ALA A 150 11.73 8.70 -2.31
C ALA A 150 11.71 7.61 -3.39
N TYR A 151 12.87 7.08 -3.78
CA TYR A 151 12.96 6.00 -4.75
C TYR A 151 12.40 4.67 -4.23
N TRP A 152 12.67 4.29 -2.98
CA TRP A 152 12.08 3.10 -2.36
C TRP A 152 10.55 3.21 -2.22
N ALA A 153 10.05 4.40 -1.89
CA ALA A 153 8.63 4.67 -1.89
C ALA A 153 8.04 4.50 -3.31
N ALA A 154 8.66 5.10 -4.32
CA ALA A 154 8.24 4.97 -5.71
C ALA A 154 8.23 3.51 -6.19
N LEU A 155 9.26 2.72 -5.84
CA LEU A 155 9.32 1.29 -6.13
C LEU A 155 8.19 0.51 -5.44
N THR A 156 7.84 0.90 -4.21
CA THR A 156 6.70 0.33 -3.48
C THR A 156 5.38 0.64 -4.19
N PHE A 157 5.19 1.87 -4.67
CA PHE A 157 4.01 2.26 -5.45
C PHE A 157 3.90 1.49 -6.76
N ASP A 158 4.97 1.44 -7.54
CA ASP A 158 5.03 0.72 -8.82
C ASP A 158 4.71 -0.76 -8.66
N THR A 159 5.31 -1.39 -7.65
CA THR A 159 5.11 -2.81 -7.35
C THR A 159 3.71 -3.08 -6.83
N SER A 160 3.18 -2.22 -5.95
CA SER A 160 1.81 -2.34 -5.42
C SER A 160 0.76 -2.21 -6.53
N ALA A 161 0.94 -1.24 -7.45
CA ALA A 161 0.04 -1.06 -8.59
C ALA A 161 0.09 -2.30 -9.51
N SER A 162 1.27 -2.79 -9.85
CA SER A 162 1.43 -4.00 -10.67
C SER A 162 0.80 -5.23 -10.02
N LEU A 163 0.96 -5.37 -8.70
CA LEU A 163 0.36 -6.45 -7.91
C LEU A 163 -1.17 -6.39 -7.88
N THR A 164 -1.76 -5.20 -7.73
CA THR A 164 -3.21 -5.05 -7.42
C THR A 164 -4.07 -4.73 -8.63
N LEU A 165 -3.51 -4.09 -9.67
CA LEU A 165 -4.24 -3.60 -10.84
C LEU A 165 -3.87 -4.32 -12.13
N ASN A 166 -3.04 -5.36 -12.06
CA ASN A 166 -2.55 -6.11 -13.22
C ASN A 166 -1.91 -5.20 -14.29
N CYS A 167 -1.27 -4.10 -13.89
CA CYS A 167 -0.50 -3.25 -14.81
C CYS A 167 0.96 -3.73 -14.92
N ARG A 168 1.68 -3.30 -15.95
CA ARG A 168 3.13 -3.49 -16.03
C ARG A 168 3.83 -2.49 -15.10
N PRO A 169 4.94 -2.89 -14.47
CA PRO A 169 5.75 -1.94 -13.71
C PRO A 169 6.42 -0.93 -14.66
N LEU A 170 6.50 0.33 -14.22
CA LEU A 170 7.12 1.43 -14.97
C LEU A 170 8.53 1.77 -14.46
N LEU A 171 8.82 1.51 -13.19
CA LEU A 171 10.10 1.86 -12.55
C LEU A 171 11.07 0.69 -12.53
N SER A 172 10.54 -0.52 -12.37
CA SER A 172 11.31 -1.77 -12.33
C SER A 172 10.92 -2.67 -13.51
N SER A 173 11.89 -3.37 -14.08
CA SER A 173 11.71 -4.34 -15.17
C SER A 173 10.74 -5.43 -14.77
N GLY A 174 9.92 -5.90 -15.71
CA GLY A 174 8.95 -6.99 -15.49
C GLY A 174 9.60 -8.38 -15.47
N LEU A 175 8.96 -9.33 -16.14
CA LEU A 175 9.39 -10.73 -16.23
C LEU A 175 10.86 -10.87 -16.64
N PHE A 176 11.29 -10.11 -17.65
CA PHE A 176 12.65 -10.11 -18.16
C PHE A 176 13.45 -8.95 -17.58
N GLY A 177 14.19 -9.21 -16.50
CA GLY A 177 15.27 -8.32 -16.06
C GLY A 177 15.23 -7.91 -14.60
N PHE A 178 14.12 -8.09 -13.89
CA PHE A 178 14.02 -7.65 -12.49
C PHE A 178 15.14 -8.26 -11.62
N GLU A 179 15.53 -9.52 -11.85
CA GLU A 179 16.58 -10.20 -11.06
C GLU A 179 17.93 -9.47 -11.08
N SER A 180 18.23 -8.75 -12.16
CA SER A 180 19.50 -8.02 -12.32
C SER A 180 19.52 -6.68 -11.56
N GLU A 181 18.35 -6.15 -11.20
CA GLU A 181 18.26 -4.80 -10.65
C GLU A 181 18.78 -4.73 -9.22
N LEU A 182 19.47 -3.63 -8.92
CA LEU A 182 20.09 -3.41 -7.62
C LEU A 182 19.10 -3.49 -6.44
N PRO A 183 17.87 -2.91 -6.50
CA PRO A 183 16.96 -2.95 -5.35
C PRO A 183 16.63 -4.37 -4.89
N TRP A 184 16.35 -5.28 -5.83
CA TRP A 184 15.96 -6.66 -5.52
C TRP A 184 17.14 -7.48 -5.00
N ARG A 185 18.34 -7.26 -5.57
CA ARG A 185 19.58 -7.84 -5.02
C ARG A 185 19.88 -7.35 -3.60
N LEU A 186 19.61 -6.08 -3.31
CA LEU A 186 19.77 -5.52 -1.96
C LEU A 186 18.80 -6.13 -0.95
N VAL A 187 17.54 -6.39 -1.33
CA VAL A 187 16.57 -7.09 -0.46
C VAL A 187 17.10 -8.49 -0.11
N ARG A 188 17.55 -9.26 -1.10
CA ARG A 188 18.12 -10.61 -0.88
C ARG A 188 19.38 -10.57 0.00
N ALA A 189 20.31 -9.65 -0.28
CA ALA A 189 21.51 -9.48 0.54
C ALA A 189 21.17 -9.05 1.98
N GLY A 190 20.15 -8.20 2.15
CA GLY A 190 19.64 -7.77 3.46
C GLY A 190 19.09 -8.94 4.27
N ALA A 191 18.33 -9.84 3.65
CA ALA A 191 17.82 -11.03 4.31
C ALA A 191 18.94 -12.00 4.71
N ALA A 192 19.92 -12.23 3.83
CA ALA A 192 21.08 -13.06 4.15
C ALA A 192 21.89 -12.49 5.32
N LYS A 193 22.06 -11.16 5.38
CA LYS A 193 22.69 -10.48 6.51
C LYS A 193 21.87 -10.65 7.80
N PHE A 194 20.55 -10.49 7.72
CA PHE A 194 19.65 -10.65 8.85
C PHE A 194 19.65 -12.09 9.39
N GLN A 195 19.69 -13.10 8.52
CA GLN A 195 19.76 -14.50 8.92
C GLN A 195 21.04 -14.80 9.71
N LYS A 196 22.20 -14.28 9.28
CA LYS A 196 23.47 -14.39 10.03
C LYS A 196 23.37 -13.71 11.40
N GLN A 197 22.83 -12.50 11.43
CA GLN A 197 22.61 -11.76 12.68
C GLN A 197 21.71 -12.54 13.66
N MET A 198 20.70 -13.24 13.15
CA MET A 198 19.81 -14.05 13.98
C MET A 198 20.50 -15.29 14.57
N GLN A 199 21.38 -15.94 13.81
CA GLN A 199 22.20 -17.04 14.31
C GLN A 199 23.13 -16.59 15.45
N GLU A 200 23.70 -15.38 15.34
CA GLU A 200 24.50 -14.78 16.41
C GLU A 200 23.66 -14.52 17.67
N TRP A 201 22.43 -14.02 17.53
CA TRP A 201 21.53 -13.81 18.67
C TRP A 201 21.19 -15.09 19.43
N ASN A 202 20.97 -16.18 18.70
CA ASN A 202 20.65 -17.48 19.30
C ASN A 202 21.85 -18.06 20.07
N THR A 203 23.07 -17.85 19.57
CA THR A 203 24.30 -18.33 20.21
C THR A 203 24.61 -17.60 21.52
N ASN A 204 24.27 -16.30 21.60
CA ASN A 204 24.61 -15.44 22.74
C ASN A 204 23.57 -15.45 23.87
N ALA A 205 22.59 -16.38 23.86
CA ALA A 205 21.46 -16.43 24.79
C ALA A 205 20.66 -15.11 24.89
N ALA A 206 20.82 -14.20 23.94
CA ALA A 206 20.07 -12.95 23.81
C ALA A 206 18.68 -13.26 23.25
N SER A 207 17.88 -14.05 23.99
CA SER A 207 16.59 -14.59 23.53
C SER A 207 15.43 -13.61 23.69
N GLU A 208 15.61 -12.52 24.42
CA GLU A 208 14.53 -11.56 24.65
C GLU A 208 14.22 -10.74 23.38
N ILE A 209 12.93 -10.63 23.07
CA ILE A 209 12.43 -9.73 22.04
C ILE A 209 12.19 -8.36 22.68
N THR A 210 13.13 -7.44 22.43
CA THR A 210 13.02 -6.01 22.75
C THR A 210 12.37 -5.23 21.61
N ASP A 211 12.02 -3.97 21.83
CA ASP A 211 11.49 -3.07 20.81
C ASP A 211 12.46 -2.89 19.64
N GLU A 212 13.76 -2.71 19.92
CA GLU A 212 14.80 -2.56 18.89
C GLU A 212 14.88 -3.81 18.02
N ARG A 213 14.85 -4.99 18.64
CA ARG A 213 14.93 -6.26 17.94
C ARG A 213 13.68 -6.54 17.12
N ALA A 214 12.50 -6.31 17.70
CA ALA A 214 11.24 -6.42 16.98
C ALA A 214 11.20 -5.46 15.78
N SER A 215 11.69 -4.23 15.94
CA SER A 215 11.83 -3.25 14.86
C SER A 215 12.74 -3.77 13.74
N GLN A 216 13.89 -4.39 14.05
CA GLN A 216 14.79 -4.97 13.06
C GLN A 216 14.16 -6.16 12.31
N ILE A 217 13.48 -7.07 13.03
CA ILE A 217 12.76 -8.21 12.45
C ILE A 217 11.70 -7.70 11.47
N VAL A 218 10.84 -6.78 11.90
CA VAL A 218 9.74 -6.24 11.10
C VAL A 218 10.26 -5.42 9.91
N ALA A 219 11.34 -4.64 10.09
CA ALA A 219 11.94 -3.88 8.99
C ALA A 219 12.52 -4.78 7.90
N SER A 220 13.26 -5.82 8.29
CA SER A 220 13.81 -6.82 7.36
C SER A 220 12.69 -7.57 6.63
N GLY A 221 11.67 -8.04 7.36
CA GLY A 221 10.50 -8.69 6.78
C GLY A 221 9.69 -7.77 5.85
N SER A 222 9.61 -6.47 6.14
CA SER A 222 8.93 -5.49 5.29
C SER A 222 9.61 -5.29 3.94
N ALA A 223 10.95 -5.33 3.90
CA ALA A 223 11.70 -5.31 2.65
C ALA A 223 11.45 -6.60 1.85
N TRP A 224 11.45 -7.75 2.52
CA TRP A 224 11.13 -9.05 1.89
C TRP A 224 9.72 -9.08 1.32
N LYS A 225 8.73 -8.55 2.05
CA LYS A 225 7.35 -8.39 1.59
C LYS A 225 7.27 -7.62 0.27
N LEU A 226 8.10 -6.60 0.06
CA LEU A 226 8.11 -5.86 -1.21
C LEU A 226 8.63 -6.73 -2.38
N LEU A 227 9.60 -7.60 -2.13
CA LEU A 227 10.05 -8.57 -3.13
C LEU A 227 9.01 -9.68 -3.38
N ALA A 228 8.26 -10.13 -2.38
CA ALA A 228 7.12 -11.04 -2.58
C ALA A 228 6.07 -10.42 -3.51
N TRP A 229 5.75 -9.15 -3.30
CA TRP A 229 4.87 -8.39 -4.18
C TRP A 229 5.41 -8.33 -5.61
N LYS A 230 6.71 -8.10 -5.77
CA LYS A 230 7.37 -8.04 -7.09
C LYS A 230 7.29 -9.38 -7.82
N LEU A 231 7.65 -10.47 -7.16
CA LEU A 231 7.62 -11.80 -7.77
C LEU A 231 6.20 -12.21 -8.16
N THR A 232 5.23 -11.93 -7.29
CA THR A 232 3.81 -12.17 -7.60
C THR A 232 3.36 -11.33 -8.81
N ALA A 233 3.74 -10.04 -8.86
CA ALA A 233 3.43 -9.19 -10.00
C ALA A 233 4.07 -9.68 -11.31
N VAL A 234 5.31 -10.19 -11.26
CA VAL A 234 6.00 -10.79 -12.41
C VAL A 234 5.30 -12.06 -12.89
N PHE A 235 4.87 -12.94 -11.98
CA PHE A 235 4.07 -14.11 -12.34
C PHE A 235 2.73 -13.72 -12.99
N LYS A 236 2.07 -12.69 -12.44
CA LYS A 236 0.83 -12.16 -13.01
C LYS A 236 1.04 -11.56 -14.40
N GLU A 237 2.16 -10.89 -14.63
CA GLU A 237 2.57 -10.43 -15.96
C GLU A 237 2.77 -11.60 -16.92
N ALA A 238 3.47 -12.67 -16.48
CA ALA A 238 3.67 -13.87 -17.30
C ALA A 238 2.35 -14.47 -17.77
N LEU A 239 1.38 -14.61 -16.86
CA LEU A 239 0.04 -15.11 -17.16
C LEU A 239 -0.76 -14.17 -18.08
N ARG A 240 -0.81 -12.87 -17.75
CA ARG A 240 -1.61 -11.88 -18.48
C ARG A 240 -1.14 -11.73 -19.92
N ASP A 241 0.17 -11.73 -20.14
CA ASP A 241 0.76 -11.46 -21.44
C ASP A 241 0.90 -12.75 -22.30
N GLY A 242 0.45 -13.90 -21.78
CA GLY A 242 0.42 -15.17 -22.52
C GLY A 242 1.81 -15.71 -22.85
N HIS A 243 2.76 -15.56 -21.93
CA HIS A 243 4.12 -16.09 -22.12
C HIS A 243 4.12 -17.62 -22.19
N ASP A 244 5.21 -18.19 -22.69
CA ASP A 244 5.34 -19.63 -22.80
C ASP A 244 5.35 -20.34 -21.43
N GLU A 245 5.06 -21.65 -21.45
CA GLU A 245 5.00 -22.45 -20.22
C GLU A 245 6.33 -22.47 -19.46
N SER A 246 7.47 -22.35 -20.13
CA SER A 246 8.77 -22.27 -19.46
C SER A 246 8.89 -21.02 -18.59
N GLU A 247 8.50 -19.87 -19.12
CA GLU A 247 8.58 -18.59 -18.40
C GLU A 247 7.51 -18.49 -17.32
N ILE A 248 6.29 -19.01 -17.56
CA ILE A 248 5.25 -19.09 -16.52
C ILE A 248 5.74 -19.97 -15.36
N ASN A 249 6.23 -21.19 -15.65
CA ASN A 249 6.73 -22.10 -14.61
C ASN A 249 7.98 -21.57 -13.91
N LYS A 250 8.84 -20.82 -14.61
CA LYS A 250 9.97 -20.12 -13.98
C LYS A 250 9.49 -19.05 -13.01
N ALA A 251 8.59 -18.16 -13.44
CA ALA A 251 8.05 -17.11 -12.58
C ALA A 251 7.28 -17.68 -11.38
N PHE A 252 6.51 -18.75 -11.58
CA PHE A 252 5.80 -19.43 -10.51
C PHE A 252 6.75 -20.04 -9.47
N ARG A 253 7.77 -20.80 -9.91
CA ARG A 253 8.78 -21.37 -9.00
C ARG A 253 9.48 -20.31 -8.16
N LEU A 254 9.84 -19.17 -8.77
CA LEU A 254 10.43 -18.05 -8.03
C LEU A 254 9.52 -17.55 -6.91
N VAL A 255 8.19 -17.53 -7.11
CA VAL A 255 7.24 -17.15 -6.05
C VAL A 255 7.19 -18.21 -4.95
N VAL A 256 7.08 -19.50 -5.31
CA VAL A 256 7.01 -20.62 -4.35
C VAL A 256 8.27 -20.71 -3.49
N GLU A 257 9.45 -20.65 -4.12
CA GLU A 257 10.75 -20.62 -3.43
C GLU A 257 10.82 -19.45 -2.45
N PHE A 258 10.32 -18.28 -2.85
CA PHE A 258 10.35 -17.09 -2.02
C PHE A 258 9.38 -17.13 -0.82
N ILE A 259 8.26 -17.84 -0.97
CA ILE A 259 7.35 -18.13 0.14
C ILE A 259 8.05 -19.05 1.14
N GLN A 260 8.73 -20.09 0.67
CA GLN A 260 9.50 -20.99 1.52
C GLN A 260 10.62 -20.25 2.26
N GLU A 261 11.42 -19.45 1.56
CA GLU A 261 12.49 -18.64 2.15
C GLU A 261 11.95 -17.66 3.21
N PHE A 262 10.78 -17.05 2.99
CA PHE A 262 10.16 -16.20 4.01
C PHE A 262 9.83 -16.98 5.27
N ASN A 263 9.28 -18.19 5.12
CA ASN A 263 8.95 -19.04 6.26
C ASN A 263 10.20 -19.44 7.04
N ASP A 264 11.24 -19.85 6.34
CA ASP A 264 12.50 -20.28 6.94
C ASP A 264 13.21 -19.14 7.69
N ILE A 265 13.16 -17.92 7.15
CA ILE A 265 13.87 -16.77 7.72
C ILE A 265 13.02 -16.02 8.75
N TYR A 266 11.73 -15.78 8.48
CA TYR A 266 10.95 -14.78 9.22
C TYR A 266 9.80 -15.33 10.06
N ARG A 267 9.27 -16.54 9.79
CA ARG A 267 8.12 -17.08 10.54
C ARG A 267 8.37 -17.12 12.05
N GLY A 268 9.42 -17.83 12.47
CA GLY A 268 9.77 -17.97 13.89
C GLY A 268 9.99 -16.62 14.60
N PRO A 269 10.81 -15.70 14.06
CA PRO A 269 10.98 -14.35 14.61
C PRO A 269 9.70 -13.53 14.69
N LEU A 270 8.84 -13.56 13.66
CA LEU A 270 7.58 -12.81 13.65
C LEU A 270 6.57 -13.36 14.65
N GLU A 271 6.53 -14.68 14.85
CA GLU A 271 5.75 -15.31 15.92
C GLU A 271 6.29 -14.94 17.31
N ALA A 272 7.61 -14.83 17.46
CA ALA A 272 8.22 -14.38 18.71
C ALA A 272 7.84 -12.92 19.03
N CYS A 273 7.82 -12.04 18.01
CA CYS A 273 7.26 -10.69 18.14
C CYS A 273 5.79 -10.73 18.55
N GLN A 274 4.98 -11.59 17.92
CA GLN A 274 3.55 -11.71 18.24
C GLN A 274 3.31 -12.14 19.68
N ARG A 275 4.09 -13.09 20.21
CA ARG A 275 4.00 -13.52 21.62
C ARG A 275 4.33 -12.40 22.62
N ARG A 276 5.19 -11.45 22.22
CA ARG A 276 5.60 -10.31 23.06
C ARG A 276 4.81 -9.03 22.81
N MET A 277 3.79 -9.09 21.95
CA MET A 277 3.07 -7.89 21.51
C MET A 277 2.53 -6.97 22.62
N PRO A 278 2.02 -7.47 23.77
CA PRO A 278 1.59 -6.61 24.87
C PRO A 278 2.68 -5.68 25.44
N PHE A 279 3.95 -6.02 25.24
CA PHE A 279 5.11 -5.28 25.71
C PHE A 279 5.76 -4.41 24.64
N LEU A 280 5.30 -4.50 23.38
CA LEU A 280 5.89 -3.76 22.27
C LEU A 280 5.22 -2.40 22.06
N GLY A 281 6.02 -1.41 21.69
CA GLY A 281 5.52 -0.07 21.36
C GLY A 281 4.47 -0.06 20.24
N GLU A 282 3.55 0.92 20.28
CA GLU A 282 2.45 1.09 19.31
C GLU A 282 2.93 1.06 17.84
N GLN A 283 4.05 1.71 17.55
CA GLN A 283 4.65 1.76 16.21
C GLN A 283 5.05 0.37 15.70
N ILE A 284 5.61 -0.48 16.57
CA ILE A 284 6.04 -1.82 16.20
C ILE A 284 4.82 -2.71 15.97
N ARG A 285 3.80 -2.60 16.83
CA ARG A 285 2.52 -3.31 16.66
C ARG A 285 1.86 -2.97 15.33
N PHE A 286 1.83 -1.69 14.96
CA PHE A 286 1.31 -1.24 13.67
C PHE A 286 2.11 -1.81 12.49
N ARG A 287 3.45 -1.73 12.55
CA ARG A 287 4.32 -2.23 11.48
C ARG A 287 4.24 -3.75 11.33
N TRP A 288 4.16 -4.49 12.43
CA TRP A 288 3.96 -5.95 12.41
C TRP A 288 2.61 -6.29 11.76
N TYR A 289 1.53 -5.64 12.19
CA TYR A 289 0.20 -5.81 11.59
C TYR A 289 0.25 -5.58 10.07
N SER A 290 0.85 -4.46 9.65
CA SER A 290 0.94 -4.10 8.24
C SER A 290 1.76 -5.12 7.44
N LEU A 291 2.87 -5.60 8.00
CA LEU A 291 3.69 -6.65 7.38
C LEU A 291 2.90 -7.93 7.19
N MET A 292 2.29 -8.46 8.26
CA MET A 292 1.59 -9.74 8.22
C MET A 292 0.42 -9.69 7.24
N LEU A 293 -0.36 -8.62 7.26
CA LEU A 293 -1.48 -8.44 6.34
C LEU A 293 -1.01 -8.36 4.88
N HIS A 294 -0.05 -7.48 4.60
CA HIS A 294 0.37 -7.18 3.23
C HIS A 294 1.19 -8.28 2.58
N TYR A 295 2.00 -9.01 3.34
CA TYR A 295 2.72 -10.16 2.82
C TYR A 295 1.73 -11.24 2.38
N HIS A 296 0.81 -11.64 3.25
CA HIS A 296 -0.16 -12.69 2.94
C HIS A 296 -1.20 -12.25 1.89
N LEU A 297 -1.50 -10.95 1.75
CA LEU A 297 -2.28 -10.43 0.61
C LEU A 297 -1.63 -10.79 -0.74
N SER A 298 -0.30 -10.80 -0.86
CA SER A 298 0.33 -11.23 -2.12
C SER A 298 0.10 -12.70 -2.44
N ILE A 299 0.08 -13.57 -1.42
CA ILE A 299 -0.24 -15.00 -1.59
C ILE A 299 -1.71 -15.16 -2.01
N LEU A 300 -2.63 -14.42 -1.39
CA LEU A 300 -4.04 -14.44 -1.79
C LEU A 300 -4.24 -13.95 -3.23
N LEU A 301 -3.50 -12.91 -3.65
CA LEU A 301 -3.54 -12.40 -5.03
C LEU A 301 -2.87 -13.36 -6.02
N LEU A 302 -1.82 -14.08 -5.63
CA LEU A 302 -1.23 -15.16 -6.41
C LEU A 302 -2.28 -16.23 -6.71
N VAL A 303 -2.91 -16.77 -5.67
CA VAL A 303 -3.94 -17.82 -5.80
C VAL A 303 -5.12 -17.33 -6.64
N ASN A 304 -5.60 -16.12 -6.39
CA ASN A 304 -6.68 -15.54 -7.20
C ASN A 304 -6.29 -15.41 -8.68
N SER A 305 -5.03 -15.07 -8.97
CA SER A 305 -4.56 -14.96 -10.36
C SER A 305 -4.52 -16.32 -11.05
N ILE A 306 -4.10 -17.38 -10.34
CA ILE A 306 -4.13 -18.76 -10.85
C ILE A 306 -5.57 -19.22 -11.13
N GLU A 307 -6.50 -18.93 -10.20
CA GLU A 307 -7.91 -19.29 -10.35
C GLU A 307 -8.56 -18.57 -11.55
N VAL A 308 -8.35 -17.25 -11.68
CA VAL A 308 -8.95 -16.43 -12.75
C VAL A 308 -8.43 -16.81 -14.13
N THR A 309 -7.16 -17.23 -14.25
CA THR A 309 -6.59 -17.66 -15.54
C THR A 309 -6.80 -19.15 -15.82
N GLY A 310 -7.46 -19.89 -14.92
CA GLY A 310 -7.77 -21.31 -15.10
C GLY A 310 -6.55 -22.24 -14.99
N ARG A 311 -5.41 -21.77 -14.45
CA ARG A 311 -4.17 -22.56 -14.27
C ARG A 311 -4.20 -23.47 -13.04
N LEU A 312 -5.24 -24.30 -12.96
CA LEU A 312 -5.51 -25.14 -11.79
C LEU A 312 -4.40 -26.17 -11.51
N ASP A 313 -3.57 -26.47 -12.51
CA ASP A 313 -2.36 -27.27 -12.40
C ASP A 313 -1.38 -26.73 -11.35
N LEU A 314 -1.30 -25.40 -11.19
CA LEU A 314 -0.40 -24.73 -10.25
C LEU A 314 -0.95 -24.64 -8.82
N LEU A 315 -2.26 -24.85 -8.61
CA LEU A 315 -2.90 -24.62 -7.30
C LEU A 315 -2.42 -25.60 -6.23
N ALA A 316 -2.10 -26.84 -6.62
CA ALA A 316 -1.70 -27.88 -5.67
C ALA A 316 -0.43 -27.49 -4.90
N GLU A 317 0.54 -26.85 -5.58
CA GLU A 317 1.83 -26.46 -5.00
C GLU A 317 1.71 -25.29 -4.01
N VAL A 318 0.66 -24.48 -4.10
CA VAL A 318 0.43 -23.32 -3.20
C VAL A 318 -0.73 -23.54 -2.23
N ALA A 319 -1.30 -24.75 -2.15
CA ALA A 319 -2.48 -25.03 -1.34
C ALA A 319 -2.25 -24.79 0.16
N GLU A 320 -1.09 -25.23 0.67
CA GLU A 320 -0.70 -25.01 2.07
C GLU A 320 -0.49 -23.52 2.36
N ALA A 321 0.32 -22.85 1.53
CA ALA A 321 0.59 -21.42 1.64
C ALA A 321 -0.70 -20.58 1.56
N SER A 322 -1.65 -20.97 0.71
CA SER A 322 -2.97 -20.35 0.58
C SER A 322 -3.80 -20.47 1.87
N THR A 323 -3.83 -21.67 2.46
CA THR A 323 -4.56 -21.94 3.70
C THR A 323 -3.96 -21.18 4.88
N ASP A 324 -2.62 -21.20 4.99
CA ASP A 324 -1.90 -20.43 6.00
C ASP A 324 -2.15 -18.92 5.82
N ALA A 325 -2.07 -18.41 4.58
CA ALA A 325 -2.35 -17.00 4.29
C ALA A 325 -3.76 -16.58 4.68
N GLN A 326 -4.78 -17.38 4.41
CA GLN A 326 -6.17 -17.10 4.83
C GLN A 326 -6.27 -16.98 6.36
N ASN A 327 -5.68 -17.94 7.10
CA ASN A 327 -5.69 -17.94 8.55
C ASN A 327 -4.93 -16.74 9.15
N VAL A 328 -3.73 -16.48 8.65
CA VAL A 328 -2.89 -15.39 9.15
C VAL A 328 -3.53 -14.03 8.87
N VAL A 329 -4.15 -13.84 7.71
CA VAL A 329 -4.87 -12.60 7.38
C VAL A 329 -6.06 -12.37 8.30
N VAL A 330 -6.89 -13.39 8.55
CA VAL A 330 -8.00 -13.27 9.52
C VAL A 330 -7.46 -12.89 10.91
N ASN A 331 -6.40 -13.55 11.36
CA ASN A 331 -5.77 -13.23 12.65
C ASN A 331 -5.18 -11.82 12.69
N ALA A 332 -4.57 -11.36 11.59
CA ALA A 332 -4.08 -9.99 11.46
C ALA A 332 -5.21 -8.97 11.52
N LEU A 333 -6.36 -9.23 10.89
CA LEU A 333 -7.56 -8.38 10.99
C LEU A 333 -8.09 -8.33 12.43
N ILE A 334 -8.23 -9.47 13.10
CA ILE A 334 -8.63 -9.55 14.51
C ILE A 334 -7.64 -8.76 15.39
N PHE A 335 -6.35 -8.93 15.14
CA PHE A 335 -5.30 -8.21 15.83
C PHE A 335 -5.44 -6.69 15.64
N GLY A 336 -5.63 -6.22 14.40
CA GLY A 336 -5.80 -4.81 14.07
C GLY A 336 -7.09 -4.20 14.62
N LEU A 337 -8.13 -5.00 14.84
CA LEU A 337 -9.40 -4.60 15.47
C LEU A 337 -9.30 -4.48 17.00
N HIS A 338 -8.50 -5.34 17.64
CA HIS A 338 -8.40 -5.38 19.11
C HIS A 338 -7.26 -4.53 19.68
N ASN A 339 -6.23 -4.22 18.88
CA ASN A 339 -5.14 -3.36 19.31
C ASN A 339 -5.42 -1.92 18.92
N THR A 340 -5.32 -1.02 19.89
CA THR A 340 -5.58 0.40 19.72
C THR A 340 -4.32 1.25 19.84
N VAL A 341 -4.34 2.39 19.18
CA VAL A 341 -3.33 3.47 19.27
C VAL A 341 -4.01 4.71 19.82
N THR A 342 -3.32 5.41 20.72
CA THR A 342 -3.84 6.65 21.29
C THR A 342 -3.46 7.85 20.43
N LEU A 343 -4.44 8.48 19.79
CA LEU A 343 -4.25 9.72 19.04
C LEU A 343 -4.38 10.91 19.98
N SER A 344 -3.35 11.76 20.02
CA SER A 344 -3.41 13.06 20.69
C SER A 344 -4.00 14.09 19.72
N ILE A 345 -5.23 14.53 19.98
CA ILE A 345 -5.89 15.57 19.18
C ILE A 345 -5.63 16.89 19.90
N GLN A 346 -4.66 17.65 19.39
CA GLN A 346 -4.48 19.03 19.86
C GLN A 346 -5.66 19.88 19.39
N PRO A 347 -6.34 20.62 20.28
CA PRO A 347 -7.34 21.58 19.84
C PRO A 347 -6.65 22.65 18.97
N PRO A 348 -7.32 23.18 17.93
CA PRO A 348 -6.78 24.28 17.16
C PRO A 348 -6.43 25.41 18.11
N SER A 349 -5.22 25.96 17.98
CA SER A 349 -4.67 27.02 18.83
C SER A 349 -5.66 28.18 18.95
N VAL A 350 -6.33 28.26 20.09
CA VAL A 350 -7.21 29.37 20.44
C VAL A 350 -6.31 30.56 20.81
N PRO A 351 -6.60 31.80 20.35
CA PRO A 351 -5.83 32.97 20.76
C PRO A 351 -5.78 33.07 22.29
N SER A 352 -4.59 33.35 22.83
CA SER A 352 -4.28 33.37 24.26
C SER A 352 -5.33 34.12 25.09
N GLY A 353 -6.00 33.40 26.01
CA GLY A 353 -6.93 33.99 26.97
C GLY A 353 -8.05 33.08 27.48
N CYS A 354 -8.29 31.92 26.87
CA CYS A 354 -9.34 30.99 27.30
C CYS A 354 -8.73 29.73 27.94
N VAL A 355 -9.23 29.35 29.11
CA VAL A 355 -8.81 28.15 29.86
C VAL A 355 -8.83 26.94 28.93
N CYS A 356 -7.66 26.35 28.70
CA CYS A 356 -7.46 25.23 27.78
C CYS A 356 -8.34 24.04 28.18
N THR A 357 -9.25 23.64 27.30
CA THR A 357 -9.86 22.31 27.36
C THR A 357 -8.72 21.29 27.21
N PRO A 358 -8.59 20.28 28.10
CA PRO A 358 -7.55 19.27 27.97
C PRO A 358 -7.66 18.60 26.60
N GLY A 359 -6.52 18.37 25.93
CA GLY A 359 -6.48 17.74 24.62
C GLY A 359 -7.25 16.41 24.65
N THR A 360 -8.22 16.27 23.75
CA THR A 360 -8.99 15.03 23.62
C THR A 360 -8.07 13.95 23.07
N SER A 361 -7.79 12.92 23.86
CA SER A 361 -7.18 11.70 23.35
C SER A 361 -8.27 10.77 22.80
N ALA A 362 -8.04 10.20 21.62
CA ALA A 362 -8.93 9.22 21.02
C ALA A 362 -8.18 7.90 20.84
N SER A 363 -8.68 6.83 21.43
CA SER A 363 -8.17 5.48 21.20
C SER A 363 -8.85 4.89 19.96
N VAL A 364 -8.08 4.53 18.95
CA VAL A 364 -8.59 3.98 17.69
C VAL A 364 -7.92 2.64 17.37
N PRO A 365 -8.63 1.68 16.75
CA PRO A 365 -8.01 0.44 16.30
C PRO A 365 -6.91 0.68 15.25
N ILE A 366 -5.86 -0.13 15.29
CA ILE A 366 -4.73 -0.09 14.34
C ILE A 366 -5.21 -0.13 12.88
N ILE A 367 -6.23 -0.93 12.59
CA ILE A 367 -6.78 -1.05 11.23
C ILE A 367 -7.34 0.27 10.68
N ALA A 368 -7.81 1.18 11.54
CA ALA A 368 -8.31 2.48 11.13
C ALA A 368 -7.20 3.43 10.64
N LEU A 369 -5.94 3.11 10.94
CA LEU A 369 -4.75 3.89 10.58
C LEU A 369 -4.07 3.39 9.30
N ASP A 370 -4.58 2.33 8.66
CA ASP A 370 -3.95 1.76 7.47
C ASP A 370 -3.96 2.76 6.29
N PRO A 371 -2.79 3.06 5.68
CA PRO A 371 -2.70 4.01 4.57
C PRO A 371 -3.24 3.47 3.24
N TYR A 372 -3.49 2.16 3.11
CA TYR A 372 -3.97 1.46 1.92
C TYR A 372 -5.34 0.80 2.17
N PRO A 373 -6.44 1.58 2.31
CA PRO A 373 -7.77 1.00 2.55
C PRO A 373 -8.22 0.05 1.44
N HIS A 374 -7.72 0.21 0.22
CA HIS A 374 -7.99 -0.70 -0.89
C HIS A 374 -7.31 -2.08 -0.74
N HIS A 375 -6.17 -2.17 -0.05
CA HIS A 375 -5.55 -3.46 0.30
C HIS A 375 -6.41 -4.22 1.30
N ILE A 376 -6.96 -3.52 2.29
CA ILE A 376 -7.89 -4.13 3.27
C ILE A 376 -9.18 -4.61 2.57
N VAL A 377 -9.73 -3.81 1.66
CA VAL A 377 -10.90 -4.22 0.86
C VAL A 377 -10.59 -5.48 0.04
N ALA A 378 -9.44 -5.53 -0.64
CA ALA A 378 -9.02 -6.70 -1.41
C ALA A 378 -8.85 -7.94 -0.52
N VAL A 379 -8.18 -7.79 0.64
CA VAL A 379 -8.08 -8.83 1.67
C VAL A 379 -9.46 -9.36 2.05
N VAL A 380 -10.39 -8.47 2.40
CA VAL A 380 -11.72 -8.85 2.85
C VAL A 380 -12.48 -9.62 1.76
N GLN A 381 -12.39 -9.19 0.51
CA GLN A 381 -13.05 -9.86 -0.61
C GLN A 381 -12.45 -11.25 -0.90
N LEU A 382 -11.12 -11.37 -0.91
CA LEU A 382 -10.42 -12.62 -1.15
C LEU A 382 -10.67 -13.64 -0.03
N VAL A 383 -10.63 -13.21 1.23
CA VAL A 383 -10.95 -14.09 2.36
C VAL A 383 -12.43 -14.45 2.37
N GLN A 384 -13.34 -13.53 2.06
CA GLN A 384 -14.77 -13.85 1.97
C GLN A 384 -15.02 -14.95 0.93
N LYS A 385 -14.39 -14.86 -0.25
CA LYS A 385 -14.48 -15.89 -1.30
C LYS A 385 -14.02 -17.26 -0.76
N ALA A 386 -12.91 -17.30 -0.03
CA ALA A 386 -12.39 -18.53 0.56
C ALA A 386 -13.31 -19.10 1.66
N VAL A 387 -13.84 -18.24 2.55
CA VAL A 387 -14.76 -18.61 3.62
C VAL A 387 -16.09 -19.14 3.07
N ASP A 388 -16.63 -18.52 2.01
CA ASP A 388 -17.84 -19.00 1.33
C ASP A 388 -17.61 -20.38 0.68
N ARG A 389 -16.45 -20.57 0.03
CA ARG A 389 -16.05 -21.87 -0.52
C ARG A 389 -15.95 -22.93 0.56
N ASP A 390 -15.32 -22.63 1.68
CA ASP A 390 -15.11 -23.60 2.76
C ASP A 390 -16.42 -23.97 3.48
N LEU A 391 -17.39 -23.05 3.55
CA LEU A 391 -18.75 -23.37 3.98
C LEU A 391 -19.44 -24.31 2.98
N ALA A 392 -19.36 -24.01 1.68
CA ALA A 392 -19.97 -24.84 0.63
C ALA A 392 -19.39 -26.26 0.59
N LEU A 393 -18.11 -26.41 0.93
CA LEU A 393 -17.42 -27.71 1.04
C LEU A 393 -17.61 -28.38 2.41
N GLY A 394 -18.34 -27.78 3.35
CA GLY A 394 -18.57 -28.32 4.68
C GLY A 394 -17.33 -28.37 5.59
N LYS A 395 -16.27 -27.61 5.26
CA LYS A 395 -15.04 -27.52 6.07
C LYS A 395 -15.22 -26.67 7.32
N ILE A 396 -16.15 -25.73 7.29
CA ILE A 396 -16.50 -24.88 8.42
C ILE A 396 -17.99 -24.95 8.72
N THR A 397 -18.37 -24.75 9.98
CA THR A 397 -19.76 -24.69 10.41
C THR A 397 -20.39 -23.34 10.05
N GLY A 398 -21.72 -23.29 9.96
CA GLY A 398 -22.44 -22.02 9.76
C GLY A 398 -22.18 -20.98 10.87
N SER A 399 -21.89 -21.41 12.11
CA SER A 399 -21.51 -20.49 13.19
C SER A 399 -20.10 -19.92 12.99
N ALA A 400 -19.14 -20.73 12.52
CA ALA A 400 -17.81 -20.26 12.20
C ALA A 400 -17.84 -19.27 11.02
N HIS A 401 -18.63 -19.57 9.98
CA HIS A 401 -18.86 -18.66 8.85
C HIS A 401 -19.38 -17.29 9.29
N LYS A 402 -20.43 -17.24 10.13
CA LYS A 402 -20.98 -15.99 10.68
C LYS A 402 -19.96 -15.20 11.50
N ASN A 403 -19.15 -15.88 12.31
CA ASN A 403 -18.09 -15.23 13.10
C ASN A 403 -17.02 -14.60 12.20
N LEU A 404 -16.58 -15.33 11.16
CA LEU A 404 -15.60 -14.82 10.19
C LEU A 404 -16.18 -13.64 9.40
N GLN A 405 -17.42 -13.74 8.91
CA GLN A 405 -18.10 -12.65 8.23
C GLN A 405 -18.20 -11.40 9.13
N SER A 406 -18.49 -11.57 10.42
CA SER A 406 -18.51 -10.45 11.38
C SER A 406 -17.15 -9.77 11.51
N VAL A 407 -16.05 -10.52 11.56
CA VAL A 407 -14.68 -9.95 11.58
C VAL A 407 -14.43 -9.13 10.31
N LEU A 408 -14.80 -9.65 9.14
CA LEU A 408 -14.61 -8.97 7.86
C LEU A 408 -15.43 -7.67 7.75
N VAL A 409 -16.70 -7.69 8.18
CA VAL A 409 -17.55 -6.49 8.20
C VAL A 409 -17.00 -5.45 9.18
N ARG A 410 -16.60 -5.87 10.39
CA ARG A 410 -15.97 -4.96 11.38
C ARG A 410 -14.70 -4.33 10.84
N ALA A 411 -13.88 -5.07 10.10
CA ALA A 411 -12.70 -4.51 9.46
C ALA A 411 -13.07 -3.36 8.50
N LEU A 412 -14.10 -3.55 7.67
CA LEU A 412 -14.60 -2.51 6.76
C LEU A 412 -15.22 -1.31 7.48
N ASP A 413 -15.82 -1.51 8.66
CA ASP A 413 -16.41 -0.42 9.47
C ASP A 413 -15.38 0.59 9.97
N HIS A 414 -14.13 0.15 10.16
CA HIS A 414 -13.03 1.01 10.58
C HIS A 414 -12.27 1.68 9.44
N LEU A 415 -12.55 1.31 8.19
CA LEU A 415 -12.00 2.00 7.02
C LEU A 415 -12.69 3.35 6.78
N PRO A 416 -12.14 4.23 5.93
CA PRO A 416 -12.76 5.52 5.61
C PRO A 416 -14.16 5.35 4.98
N GLN A 417 -15.20 5.63 5.75
CA GLN A 417 -16.60 5.45 5.32
C GLN A 417 -17.02 6.42 4.19
N SER A 418 -16.22 7.45 3.94
CA SER A 418 -16.37 8.33 2.77
C SER A 418 -15.89 7.69 1.48
N SER A 419 -15.14 6.59 1.50
CA SER A 419 -14.60 5.95 0.30
C SER A 419 -15.66 5.20 -0.51
N LYS A 420 -15.68 5.42 -1.83
CA LYS A 420 -16.53 4.70 -2.80
C LYS A 420 -16.29 3.19 -2.75
N SER A 421 -15.04 2.73 -2.72
CA SER A 421 -14.70 1.30 -2.70
C SER A 421 -15.08 0.61 -1.39
N VAL A 422 -14.93 1.29 -0.25
CA VAL A 422 -15.32 0.77 1.07
C VAL A 422 -16.85 0.62 1.14
N LYS A 423 -17.60 1.63 0.66
CA LYS A 423 -19.07 1.53 0.60
C LYS A 423 -19.54 0.41 -0.33
N ALA A 424 -18.91 0.27 -1.50
CA ALA A 424 -19.21 -0.82 -2.42
C ALA A 424 -19.00 -2.19 -1.77
N ALA A 425 -17.83 -2.39 -1.14
CA ALA A 425 -17.51 -3.63 -0.43
C ALA A 425 -18.52 -3.95 0.67
N LYS A 426 -18.90 -2.96 1.51
CA LYS A 426 -19.93 -3.14 2.54
C LYS A 426 -21.31 -3.47 1.95
N GLY A 427 -21.68 -2.82 0.85
CA GLY A 427 -22.93 -3.10 0.14
C GLY A 427 -23.05 -4.56 -0.30
N MET A 428 -21.96 -5.19 -0.71
CA MET A 428 -21.94 -6.62 -1.07
C MET A 428 -22.27 -7.54 0.10
N PHE A 429 -21.85 -7.20 1.33
CA PHE A 429 -22.20 -7.96 2.53
C PHE A 429 -23.68 -7.81 2.88
N LEU A 430 -24.20 -6.58 2.82
CA LEU A 430 -25.61 -6.30 3.12
C LEU A 430 -26.56 -6.94 2.11
N ALA A 431 -26.19 -7.00 0.84
CA ALA A 431 -26.98 -7.62 -0.21
C ALA A 431 -27.07 -9.16 -0.06
N LYS A 432 -26.04 -9.80 0.51
CA LYS A 432 -26.03 -11.24 0.79
C LYS A 432 -26.92 -11.63 1.98
N ASP A 433 -27.18 -10.70 2.90
CA ASP A 433 -28.02 -10.94 4.09
C ASP A 433 -29.53 -10.81 3.80
N LEU A 434 -29.94 -10.36 2.60
CA LEU A 434 -31.33 -10.47 2.15
C LEU A 434 -31.61 -11.91 1.66
N PRO A 435 -32.75 -12.52 2.04
CA PRO A 435 -33.14 -13.82 1.52
C PRO A 435 -33.33 -13.72 0.01
N SER A 436 -32.40 -14.32 -0.75
CA SER A 436 -32.40 -14.31 -2.20
C SER A 436 -33.46 -15.26 -2.73
N GLY A 437 -34.59 -14.69 -3.15
CA GLY A 437 -35.40 -15.30 -4.21
C GLY A 437 -34.53 -15.42 -5.46
N VAL A 438 -34.47 -16.63 -6.01
CA VAL A 438 -33.77 -17.08 -7.22
C VAL A 438 -33.45 -15.96 -8.22
N GLY A 439 -32.16 -15.70 -8.42
CA GLY A 439 -31.64 -14.87 -9.50
C GLY A 439 -30.11 -14.86 -9.48
N GLN A 440 -29.50 -15.48 -10.48
CA GLN A 440 -28.04 -15.53 -10.67
C GLN A 440 -27.45 -14.11 -10.60
N LEU A 441 -26.44 -13.92 -9.75
CA LEU A 441 -25.60 -12.72 -9.77
C LEU A 441 -24.79 -12.69 -11.08
N PRO A 442 -24.69 -11.56 -11.79
CA PRO A 442 -23.74 -11.42 -12.88
C PRO A 442 -22.32 -11.44 -12.31
N ASP A 443 -21.47 -12.26 -12.92
CA ASP A 443 -20.04 -12.28 -12.67
C ASP A 443 -19.44 -10.92 -13.06
N LEU A 444 -18.92 -10.16 -12.09
CA LEU A 444 -18.42 -8.79 -12.30
C LEU A 444 -17.13 -8.72 -13.12
N TYR A 445 -16.61 -9.88 -13.57
CA TYR A 445 -15.55 -9.97 -14.57
C TYR A 445 -16.04 -10.19 -16.00
N SER A 446 -17.32 -10.51 -16.21
CA SER A 446 -17.90 -10.66 -17.57
C SER A 446 -18.21 -9.33 -18.27
N GLY A 447 -18.21 -8.22 -17.53
CA GLY A 447 -18.48 -6.87 -18.06
C GLY A 447 -17.30 -6.20 -18.79
N LEU A 448 -16.11 -6.81 -18.80
CA LEU A 448 -14.93 -6.27 -19.48
C LEU A 448 -14.62 -6.95 -20.84
N ASP A 449 -15.25 -8.09 -21.15
CA ASP A 449 -15.02 -8.82 -22.41
C ASP A 449 -15.96 -8.42 -23.56
N ALA A 450 -17.08 -7.75 -23.27
CA ALA A 450 -18.09 -7.45 -24.30
C ALA A 450 -17.77 -6.22 -25.19
N GLN A 451 -16.63 -5.53 -24.98
CA GLN A 451 -16.26 -4.33 -25.73
C GLN A 451 -15.04 -4.47 -26.67
N TRP A 452 -14.42 -5.65 -26.76
CA TRP A 452 -13.27 -5.88 -27.65
C TRP A 452 -13.48 -6.96 -28.73
N GLN A 453 -14.73 -7.27 -29.05
CA GLN A 453 -15.09 -7.96 -30.29
C GLN A 453 -15.89 -7.04 -31.22
N ARG A 454 -15.23 -6.05 -31.80
CA ARG A 454 -15.51 -5.50 -33.14
C ARG A 454 -14.24 -5.02 -33.80
#